data_AF-A0A7C3U0H2-F1
#
_entry.id   AF-A0A7C3U0H2-F1
#
_cell.length_a   1.000
_cell.length_b   1.000
_cell.length_c   1.000
_cell.angle_alpha   90.00
_cell.angle_beta   90.00
_cell.angle_gamma   90.00
#
_symmetry.space_group_name_H-M   'P 1'
#
loop_
_entity.id
_entity.type
_entity.pdbx_description
1 polymer ?
#
loop_
_entity_poly.entity_id
_entity_poly.type
_entity_poly.pdbx_seq_one_letter_code
_entity_poly.pdbx_strand_id
1 'polypeptide(L)' 'MKPELTTTLKTANPTDEDLLLDVKGLKKYFPIQSGLLRRLSGYVRAVDDISLFVRK' A
#
# COMPACT_ATOMS: atom_id res chain seq x y z
N MET A 1 -13.97 10.82 46.48
CA MET A 1 -12.98 10.12 45.64
C MET A 1 -13.45 10.23 44.20
N LYS A 2 -12.80 11.08 43.39
CA LYS A 2 -13.11 11.23 41.95
C LYS A 2 -12.47 10.06 41.19
N PRO A 3 -13.14 9.45 40.20
CA PRO A 3 -12.60 8.35 39.40
C PRO A 3 -11.62 8.91 38.36
N GLU A 4 -10.36 8.50 38.41
CA GLU A 4 -9.38 8.80 37.36
C GLU A 4 -9.57 7.81 36.20
N LEU A 5 -10.33 8.25 35.21
CA LEU A 5 -10.37 7.64 33.89
C LEU A 5 -9.02 7.89 33.21
N THR A 6 -8.05 6.99 33.41
CA THR A 6 -6.85 6.92 32.57
C THR A 6 -7.23 6.29 31.23
N THR A 7 -7.96 7.04 30.41
CA THR A 7 -7.98 6.81 28.97
C THR A 7 -6.70 7.42 28.43
N THR A 8 -5.66 6.60 28.30
CA THR A 8 -4.45 6.93 27.58
C THR A 8 -4.86 7.35 26.17
N LEU A 9 -4.88 8.66 25.92
CA LEU A 9 -5.17 9.22 24.62
C LEU A 9 -4.10 8.70 23.67
N LYS A 10 -4.52 7.80 22.78
CA LYS A 10 -3.77 7.37 21.61
C LYS A 10 -3.40 8.64 20.85
N THR A 11 -2.20 9.14 21.08
CA THR A 11 -1.57 10.18 20.26
C THR A 11 -1.25 9.51 18.93
N ALA A 12 -2.27 9.36 18.08
CA ALA A 12 -2.06 9.10 16.67
C ALA A 12 -1.51 10.41 16.10
N ASN A 13 -0.40 10.32 15.37
CA ASN A 13 0.19 11.50 14.77
C ASN A 13 -0.88 12.14 13.86
N PRO A 14 -1.03 13.47 13.85
CA PRO A 14 -2.05 14.18 13.07
C PRO A 14 -1.90 14.02 11.54
N THR A 15 -0.94 13.22 11.08
CA THR A 15 -0.75 12.83 9.67
C THR A 15 -1.33 11.46 9.32
N ASP A 16 -1.67 10.63 10.31
CA ASP A 16 -2.12 9.25 10.13
C ASP A 16 -3.64 9.14 9.98
N GLU A 17 -4.40 10.14 10.44
CA GLU A 17 -5.87 10.11 10.39
C GLU A 17 -6.44 10.14 8.97
N ASP A 18 -5.67 10.69 8.02
CA ASP A 18 -6.04 10.78 6.61
C ASP A 18 -5.39 9.70 5.74
N LEU A 19 -4.52 8.85 6.29
CA LEU A 19 -3.79 7.83 5.54
C LEU A 19 -4.61 6.52 5.51
N LEU A 20 -5.26 6.25 4.38
CA LEU A 20 -6.06 5.04 4.18
C LEU A 20 -5.20 3.80 3.88
N LEU A 21 -4.07 3.97 3.20
CA LEU A 21 -3.17 2.86 2.85
C LEU A 21 -1.74 3.36 2.75
N ASP A 22 -0.78 2.62 3.31
CA ASP A 22 0.66 2.80 3.11
C ASP A 22 1.26 1.47 2.62
N VAL A 23 1.83 1.48 1.41
CA VAL A 23 2.48 0.35 0.76
C VAL A 23 3.95 0.70 0.56
N LYS A 24 4.86 -0.12 1.06
CA LYS A 24 6.31 0.07 0.88
C LYS A 24 6.90 -1.10 0.09
N GLY A 25 7.79 -0.80 -0.85
CA GLY A 25 8.53 -1.81 -1.61
C GLY A 25 7.68 -2.69 -2.52
N LEU A 26 6.66 -2.11 -3.18
CA LEU A 26 5.83 -2.82 -4.14
C LEU A 26 6.66 -3.29 -5.34
N LYS A 27 6.61 -4.60 -5.60
CA LYS A 27 7.17 -5.22 -6.82
C LYS A 27 6.03 -5.79 -7.65
N LYS A 28 5.92 -5.38 -8.92
CA LYS A 28 4.85 -5.82 -9.81
C LYS A 28 5.40 -6.42 -11.10
N TYR A 29 5.01 -7.67 -11.34
CA TYR A 29 5.29 -8.41 -12.56
C TYR A 29 4.00 -8.52 -13.37
N PHE A 30 4.03 -8.10 -14.63
CA PHE A 30 2.89 -8.25 -15.52
C PHE A 30 3.19 -9.28 -16.60
N PRO A 31 2.22 -10.16 -16.93
CA PRO A 31 2.39 -11.10 -18.02
C PRO A 31 2.44 -10.36 -19.35
N ILE A 32 3.43 -10.66 -20.18
CA ILE A 32 3.44 -10.25 -21.58
C ILE A 32 2.74 -11.33 -22.39
N GLN A 33 1.70 -10.92 -23.10
CA GLN A 33 1.04 -11.72 -24.12
C GLN A 33 1.52 -11.25 -25.48
N SER A 34 1.96 -12.18 -26.34
CA SER A 34 2.52 -11.86 -27.67
C SER A 34 1.79 -12.60 -28.79
N GLY A 35 1.78 -12.01 -29.99
CA GLY A 35 1.21 -12.59 -31.22
C GLY A 35 -0.31 -12.51 -31.35
N LEU A 36 -0.83 -12.96 -32.51
CA LEU A 36 -2.26 -12.89 -32.88
C LEU A 36 -3.17 -13.75 -31.98
N LEU A 37 -2.61 -14.79 -31.35
CA LEU A 37 -3.31 -15.70 -30.44
C LEU A 37 -3.04 -15.42 -28.95
N ARG A 38 -2.44 -14.27 -28.60
CA ARG A 38 -2.15 -13.82 -27.21
C ARG A 38 -1.52 -14.89 -26.33
N ARG A 39 -0.53 -15.62 -26.84
CA ARG A 39 0.18 -16.65 -26.06
C ARG A 39 1.07 -15.97 -25.01
N LEU A 40 1.12 -16.55 -23.80
CA LEU A 40 1.96 -16.07 -22.72
C LEU A 40 3.43 -16.22 -23.14
N SER A 41 4.12 -15.09 -23.36
CA SER A 41 5.49 -15.07 -23.89
C SER A 41 6.53 -14.83 -22.81
N GLY A 42 6.12 -14.37 -21.62
CA GLY A 42 6.99 -14.12 -20.49
C GLY A 42 6.33 -13.22 -19.45
N TYR A 43 7.05 -12.95 -18.37
CA TYR A 43 6.66 -11.98 -17.36
C TYR A 43 7.67 -10.84 -17.38
N VAL A 44 7.22 -9.61 -17.65
CA VAL A 44 8.07 -8.42 -17.46
C VAL A 44 7.90 -7.93 -16.04
N ARG A 45 9.04 -7.62 -15.44
CA ARG A 45 9.07 -6.84 -14.21
C ARG A 45 8.75 -5.39 -14.57
N ALA A 46 7.50 -4.99 -14.34
CA ALA A 46 7.05 -3.67 -14.77
C ALA A 46 7.33 -2.59 -13.73
N VAL A 47 7.42 -2.96 -12.45
CA VAL A 47 7.83 -2.01 -11.42
C VAL A 47 8.58 -2.70 -10.29
N ASP A 48 9.72 -2.13 -9.93
CA ASP A 48 10.54 -2.53 -8.79
C ASP A 48 10.51 -1.44 -7.73
N ASP A 49 10.22 -1.87 -6.49
CA ASP A 49 10.52 -1.13 -5.26
C ASP A 49 9.87 0.26 -5.13
N ILE A 50 8.56 0.34 -5.40
CA ILE A 50 7.79 1.58 -5.22
C ILE A 50 7.09 1.64 -3.86
N SER A 51 7.09 2.83 -3.25
CA SER A 51 6.25 3.14 -2.09
C SER A 51 5.04 3.97 -2.53
N LEU A 52 3.84 3.57 -2.11
CA LEU A 52 2.56 4.18 -2.46
C LEU A 52 1.76 4.45 -1.19
N PHE A 53 1.08 5.60 -1.12
CA PHE A 53 0.13 5.86 -0.05
C PHE A 53 -1.18 6.40 -0.61
N VAL A 54 -2.30 5.99 0.00
CA VAL A 54 -3.64 6.45 -0.34
C VAL A 54 -4.14 7.30 0.82
N ARG A 55 -4.68 8.48 0.52
CA ARG A 55 -5.32 9.37 1.49
C ARG A 55 -6.83 9.42 1.24
N LYS A 56 -7.59 9.82 2.26
CA LYS A 56 -9.05 9.92 2.22
C LYS A 56 -9.56 10.93 1.19
#